data_AF-Q9R618-F1
#
_entry.id   AF-Q9R618-F1
#
_cell.length_a   1.000
_cell.length_b   1.000
_cell.length_c   1.000
_cell.angle_alpha   90.00
_cell.angle_beta   90.00
_cell.angle_gamma   90.00
#
_symmetry.space_group_name_H-M   'P 1'
#
loop_
_entity.id
_entity.type
_entity.pdbx_description
1 polymer ?
#
loop_
_entity_poly.entity_id
_entity_poly.type
_entity_poly.pdbx_seq_one_letter_code
_entity_poly.pdbx_strand_id
1 'polypeptide(L)'
;AFITAVSTTNSGIYGPGTIDGQGGVKLQDKKVSWWELAADAKVKKLKQNTPRLIQINKSKNFTLYNVSLINSPNFHVVFSDGDGFTAWKTTIKTPSTARNTDGIDPMSSKNITIAYSNIATGDDNVAIKAYKGRAETRNISILHNDFGTGHGMSIGSETMGVYNVTVDDLKMKGTTNGLRIKSDKSAAGVVNGVRYSNVVMKNVAKPIVIDTVYEK
;
A
#
# COMPACT_ATOMS: atom_id res chain seq x y z
N ALA A 1 10.09 -11.82 0.36
CA ALA A 1 9.70 -10.83 1.39
C ALA A 1 10.32 -11.23 2.71
N PHE A 2 10.41 -10.33 3.69
CA PHE A 2 10.95 -10.66 5.01
C PHE A 2 10.05 -11.67 5.74
N ILE A 3 8.74 -11.43 5.75
CA ILE A 3 7.73 -12.37 6.25
C ILE A 3 6.83 -12.75 5.07
N THR A 4 6.59 -14.06 4.89
CA THR A 4 5.72 -14.57 3.83
C THR A 4 4.68 -15.53 4.40
N ALA A 5 3.42 -15.30 4.07
CA ALA A 5 2.31 -16.21 4.37
C ALA A 5 1.70 -16.71 3.06
N VAL A 6 1.62 -18.02 2.86
CA VAL A 6 1.10 -18.64 1.63
C VAL A 6 0.03 -19.65 1.99
N SER A 7 -1.14 -19.54 1.37
CA SER A 7 -2.27 -20.47 1.55
C SER A 7 -2.67 -20.65 3.02
N THR A 8 -2.54 -19.57 3.82
CA THR A 8 -2.86 -19.61 5.25
C THR A 8 -4.33 -19.32 5.50
N THR A 9 -4.87 -19.83 6.60
CA THR A 9 -6.21 -19.49 7.08
C THR A 9 -6.11 -19.09 8.55
N ASN A 10 -6.68 -17.95 8.93
CA ASN A 10 -6.68 -17.41 10.30
C ASN A 10 -5.27 -17.13 10.88
N SER A 11 -4.27 -16.88 10.03
CA SER A 11 -2.95 -16.43 10.47
C SER A 11 -2.94 -14.93 10.76
N GLY A 12 -1.96 -14.46 11.52
CA GLY A 12 -1.79 -13.03 11.74
C GLY A 12 -0.46 -12.63 12.38
N ILE A 13 -0.23 -11.33 12.42
CA ILE A 13 0.91 -10.67 13.04
C ILE A 13 0.37 -9.65 14.04
N TYR A 14 0.88 -9.70 15.27
CA TYR A 14 0.38 -8.93 16.41
C TYR A 14 1.55 -8.22 17.11
N GLY A 15 1.38 -6.96 17.49
CA GLY A 15 2.35 -6.19 18.28
C GLY A 15 1.92 -6.00 19.74
N PRO A 16 2.30 -4.89 20.43
CA PRO A 16 2.74 -3.57 19.92
C PRO A 16 4.20 -3.42 19.51
N GLY A 17 4.93 -4.53 19.35
CA GLY A 17 6.32 -4.50 18.87
C GLY A 17 6.50 -3.93 17.46
N THR A 18 7.76 -3.88 17.03
CA THR A 18 8.17 -3.28 15.75
C THR A 18 8.80 -4.32 14.83
N ILE A 19 8.43 -4.27 13.55
CA ILE A 19 9.16 -4.93 12.46
C ILE A 19 9.93 -3.85 11.69
N ASP A 20 11.25 -3.89 11.77
CA ASP A 20 12.15 -2.96 11.09
C ASP A 20 12.77 -3.62 9.85
N GLY A 21 12.50 -3.03 8.68
CA GLY A 21 13.01 -3.51 7.41
C GLY A 21 14.42 -3.03 7.06
N GLN A 22 14.98 -2.07 7.80
CA GLN A 22 16.33 -1.51 7.59
C GLN A 22 16.59 -1.00 6.16
N GLY A 23 15.58 -0.46 5.46
CA GLY A 23 15.67 -0.06 4.06
C GLY A 23 16.77 0.95 3.72
N GLY A 24 17.10 1.84 4.67
CA GLY A 24 18.16 2.85 4.54
C GLY A 24 19.52 2.44 5.10
N VAL A 25 19.65 1.21 5.62
CA VAL A 25 20.91 0.73 6.19
C VAL A 25 21.78 0.15 5.07
N LYS A 26 23.07 0.48 5.09
CA LYS A 26 24.05 -0.08 4.15
C LYS A 26 24.10 -1.59 4.29
N LEU A 27 23.98 -2.30 3.17
CA LEU A 27 24.04 -3.75 3.17
C LEU A 27 25.46 -4.26 3.45
N GLN A 28 25.56 -5.46 4.03
CA GLN A 28 26.86 -6.09 4.26
C GLN A 28 27.49 -6.59 2.94
N ASP A 29 26.66 -6.97 1.97
CA ASP A 29 27.05 -7.57 0.69
C ASP A 29 27.10 -6.56 -0.47
N LYS A 30 26.72 -5.29 -0.24
CA LYS A 30 26.74 -4.21 -1.23
C LYS A 30 27.31 -2.91 -0.64
N LYS A 31 27.73 -2.00 -1.51
CA LYS A 31 28.20 -0.67 -1.08
C LYS A 31 27.06 0.31 -0.76
N VAL A 32 25.81 -0.09 -0.95
CA VAL A 32 24.60 0.73 -0.90
C VAL A 32 23.54 0.07 -0.01
N SER A 33 22.53 0.84 0.37
CA SER A 33 21.27 0.43 1.00
C SER A 33 20.23 0.00 -0.03
N TRP A 34 19.11 -0.54 0.44
CA TRP A 34 17.99 -0.91 -0.44
C TRP A 34 17.35 0.29 -1.13
N TRP A 35 17.22 1.43 -0.43
CA TRP A 35 16.62 2.64 -1.03
C TRP A 35 17.52 3.30 -2.09
N GLU A 36 18.85 3.22 -1.93
CA GLU A 36 19.79 3.69 -2.95
C GLU A 36 19.68 2.85 -4.24
N LEU A 37 19.42 1.54 -4.13
CA LEU A 37 19.15 0.68 -5.29
C LEU A 37 17.86 1.10 -6.02
N ALA A 38 16.81 1.48 -5.28
CA ALA A 38 15.57 1.98 -5.89
C ALA A 38 15.78 3.32 -6.64
N ALA A 39 16.62 4.20 -6.10
CA ALA A 39 16.98 5.46 -6.76
C ALA A 39 17.76 5.23 -8.07
N ASP A 40 18.77 4.35 -8.05
CA ASP A 40 19.56 3.99 -9.24
C ASP A 40 18.70 3.34 -10.33
N ALA A 41 17.80 2.42 -9.94
CA ALA A 41 16.90 1.74 -10.86
C ALA A 41 15.99 2.73 -11.61
N LYS A 42 15.49 3.78 -10.94
CA LYS A 42 14.70 4.83 -11.58
C LYS A 42 15.49 5.56 -12.68
N VAL A 43 16.72 5.99 -12.39
CA VAL A 43 17.57 6.71 -13.35
C VAL A 43 17.87 5.84 -14.56
N LYS A 44 18.14 4.56 -14.34
CA LYS A 44 18.44 3.58 -15.40
C LYS A 44 17.21 3.02 -16.11
N LYS A 45 15.99 3.39 -15.70
CA LYS A 45 14.71 2.80 -16.17
C LYS A 45 14.69 1.26 -16.04
N LEU A 46 15.27 0.75 -14.96
CA LEU A 46 15.31 -0.67 -14.60
C LEU A 46 14.44 -0.93 -13.36
N LYS A 47 14.32 -2.20 -12.97
CA LYS A 47 13.66 -2.61 -11.72
C LYS A 47 14.70 -2.98 -10.68
N GLN A 48 14.57 -2.45 -9.48
CA GLN A 48 15.32 -2.89 -8.31
C GLN A 48 14.76 -4.22 -7.78
N ASN A 49 15.65 -5.05 -7.21
CA ASN A 49 15.27 -6.25 -6.48
C ASN A 49 15.45 -5.96 -4.97
N THR A 50 14.37 -5.54 -4.31
CA THR A 50 14.34 -5.18 -2.89
C THR A 50 13.24 -5.97 -2.19
N PRO A 51 13.45 -6.47 -0.96
CA PRO A 51 12.45 -7.29 -0.29
C PRO A 51 11.28 -6.44 0.22
N ARG A 52 10.05 -6.86 -0.06
CA ARG A 52 8.86 -6.42 0.69
C ARG A 52 8.96 -6.86 2.14
N LEU A 53 8.34 -6.13 3.06
CA LEU A 53 8.33 -6.50 4.48
C LEU A 53 7.40 -7.70 4.71
N ILE A 54 6.13 -7.58 4.35
CA ILE A 54 5.11 -8.63 4.53
C ILE A 54 4.45 -8.94 3.19
N GLN A 55 4.54 -10.20 2.76
CA GLN A 55 3.84 -10.71 1.57
C GLN A 55 2.87 -11.82 1.98
N ILE A 56 1.58 -11.61 1.71
CA ILE A 56 0.52 -12.57 2.01
C ILE A 56 -0.11 -12.98 0.68
N ASN A 57 -0.15 -14.29 0.40
CA ASN A 57 -0.62 -14.85 -0.87
C ASN A 57 -1.70 -15.91 -0.62
N LYS A 58 -2.78 -15.88 -1.40
CA LYS A 58 -3.81 -16.93 -1.45
C LYS A 58 -4.35 -17.32 -0.07
N SER A 59 -4.45 -16.36 0.83
CA SER A 59 -4.76 -16.59 2.25
C SER A 59 -6.17 -16.12 2.59
N LYS A 60 -6.71 -16.64 3.69
CA LYS A 60 -8.04 -16.34 4.19
C LYS A 60 -8.00 -15.81 5.62
N ASN A 61 -8.73 -14.74 5.89
CA ASN A 61 -8.86 -14.11 7.21
C ASN A 61 -7.52 -13.79 7.89
N PHE A 62 -6.62 -13.09 7.18
CA PHE A 62 -5.33 -12.70 7.74
C PHE A 62 -5.47 -11.44 8.61
N THR A 63 -4.86 -11.45 9.80
CA THR A 63 -4.91 -10.32 10.74
C THR A 63 -3.56 -9.63 10.88
N LEU A 64 -3.54 -8.31 10.77
CA LEU A 64 -2.41 -7.45 11.11
C LEU A 64 -2.87 -6.46 12.18
N TYR A 65 -2.46 -6.67 13.43
CA TYR A 65 -3.06 -5.97 14.56
C TYR A 65 -2.04 -5.31 15.48
N ASN A 66 -2.28 -4.04 15.81
CA ASN A 66 -1.57 -3.30 16.85
C ASN A 66 -0.06 -3.46 16.73
N VAL A 67 0.53 -3.11 15.58
CA VAL A 67 1.95 -3.38 15.27
C VAL A 67 2.56 -2.20 14.51
N SER A 68 3.85 -1.96 14.73
CA SER A 68 4.62 -0.94 14.02
C SER A 68 5.47 -1.57 12.92
N LEU A 69 5.38 -1.04 11.70
CA LEU A 69 6.19 -1.42 10.54
C LEU A 69 7.02 -0.22 10.11
N ILE A 70 8.35 -0.34 10.18
CA ILE A 70 9.25 0.78 9.88
C ILE A 70 10.30 0.41 8.84
N ASN A 71 10.74 1.43 8.12
CA ASN A 71 11.86 1.38 7.18
C ASN A 71 11.80 0.20 6.19
N SER A 72 10.64 -0.07 5.60
CA SER A 72 10.53 -1.16 4.63
C SER A 72 11.44 -0.91 3.41
N PRO A 73 12.22 -1.89 2.94
CA PRO A 73 13.03 -1.76 1.73
C PRO A 73 12.21 -1.59 0.45
N ASN A 74 11.00 -2.16 0.45
CA ASN A 74 10.00 -2.09 -0.62
C ASN A 74 8.61 -1.84 0.01
N PHE A 75 7.53 -2.33 -0.57
CA PHE A 75 6.18 -2.22 0.01
C PHE A 75 6.13 -2.87 1.40
N HIS A 76 5.39 -2.25 2.33
CA HIS A 76 5.29 -2.75 3.70
C HIS A 76 4.39 -3.99 3.74
N VAL A 77 3.16 -3.91 3.23
CA VAL A 77 2.20 -5.01 3.29
C VAL A 77 1.54 -5.22 1.94
N VAL A 78 1.57 -6.46 1.45
CA VAL A 78 0.84 -6.85 0.25
C VAL A 78 -0.04 -8.06 0.55
N PHE A 79 -1.33 -7.95 0.22
CA PHE A 79 -2.31 -9.03 0.31
C PHE A 79 -2.78 -9.40 -1.09
N SER A 80 -2.35 -10.56 -1.59
CA SER A 80 -2.52 -10.99 -2.98
C SER A 80 -3.42 -12.21 -3.11
N ASP A 81 -4.36 -12.17 -4.04
CA ASP A 81 -5.26 -13.29 -4.39
C ASP A 81 -5.97 -13.92 -3.17
N GLY A 82 -6.29 -13.10 -2.17
CA GLY A 82 -6.84 -13.55 -0.90
C GLY A 82 -8.27 -13.09 -0.64
N ASP A 83 -8.84 -13.58 0.45
CA ASP A 83 -10.20 -13.27 0.91
C ASP A 83 -10.20 -13.07 2.43
N GLY A 84 -10.45 -11.85 2.89
CA GLY A 84 -10.40 -11.53 4.31
C GLY A 84 -9.00 -11.08 4.74
N PHE A 85 -8.82 -9.77 4.85
CA PHE A 85 -7.64 -9.17 5.46
C PHE A 85 -8.05 -7.96 6.31
N THR A 86 -7.58 -7.93 7.55
CA THR A 86 -7.82 -6.84 8.48
C THR A 86 -6.49 -6.28 8.97
N ALA A 87 -6.22 -5.02 8.63
CA ALA A 87 -5.19 -4.20 9.28
C ALA A 87 -5.87 -3.25 10.27
N TRP A 88 -5.56 -3.39 11.55
CA TRP A 88 -6.20 -2.60 12.60
C TRP A 88 -5.17 -2.13 13.63
N LYS A 89 -5.15 -0.83 13.95
CA LYS A 89 -4.09 -0.22 14.80
C LYS A 89 -2.68 -0.47 14.24
N THR A 90 -2.54 -0.51 12.92
CA THR A 90 -1.24 -0.66 12.28
C THR A 90 -0.58 0.71 12.13
N THR A 91 0.67 0.82 12.56
CA THR A 91 1.49 2.02 12.33
C THR A 91 2.53 1.72 11.25
N ILE A 92 2.57 2.51 10.19
CA ILE A 92 3.60 2.46 9.15
C ILE A 92 4.39 3.77 9.17
N LYS A 93 5.71 3.68 9.28
CA LYS A 93 6.60 4.85 9.27
C LYS A 93 7.86 4.60 8.47
N THR A 94 7.96 5.26 7.31
CA THR A 94 9.12 5.25 6.42
C THR A 94 9.37 6.68 5.90
N PRO A 95 10.64 7.11 5.68
CA PRO A 95 10.94 8.44 5.17
C PRO A 95 10.22 8.75 3.84
N SER A 96 9.74 9.99 3.69
CA SER A 96 9.00 10.41 2.49
C SER A 96 9.83 10.40 1.21
N THR A 97 11.15 10.33 1.32
CA THR A 97 12.09 10.29 0.21
C THR A 97 12.33 8.87 -0.32
N ALA A 98 11.96 7.83 0.42
CA ALA A 98 12.17 6.43 0.04
C ALA A 98 11.17 5.99 -1.05
N ARG A 99 11.67 5.64 -2.24
CA ARG A 99 10.86 5.21 -3.39
C ARG A 99 10.38 3.76 -3.22
N ASN A 100 9.22 3.43 -3.80
CA ASN A 100 8.65 2.06 -3.80
C ASN A 100 8.39 1.50 -2.39
N THR A 101 7.87 2.35 -1.52
CA THR A 101 7.60 2.01 -0.11
C THR A 101 6.11 2.06 0.21
N ASP A 102 5.25 1.64 -0.73
CA ASP A 102 3.79 1.59 -0.55
C ASP A 102 3.42 0.97 0.81
N GLY A 103 2.41 1.53 1.47
CA GLY A 103 1.99 1.12 2.81
C GLY A 103 1.28 -0.23 2.78
N ILE A 104 0.00 -0.23 2.39
CA ILE A 104 -0.80 -1.46 2.34
C ILE A 104 -1.46 -1.59 0.96
N ASP A 105 -1.17 -2.69 0.28
CA ASP A 105 -1.62 -2.96 -1.09
C ASP A 105 -2.46 -4.24 -1.17
N PRO A 106 -3.79 -4.10 -1.22
CA PRO A 106 -4.67 -5.19 -1.66
C PRO A 106 -4.52 -5.38 -3.17
N MET A 107 -4.15 -6.60 -3.59
CA MET A 107 -3.89 -6.97 -4.98
C MET A 107 -4.78 -8.14 -5.42
N SER A 108 -5.75 -7.89 -6.29
CA SER A 108 -6.69 -8.93 -6.77
C SER A 108 -7.31 -9.73 -5.62
N SER A 109 -7.81 -9.03 -4.61
CA SER A 109 -8.26 -9.62 -3.33
C SER A 109 -9.59 -9.03 -2.87
N LYS A 110 -10.30 -9.73 -1.98
CA LYS A 110 -11.62 -9.30 -1.50
C LYS A 110 -11.75 -9.28 0.01
N ASN A 111 -12.76 -8.54 0.50
CA ASN A 111 -13.13 -8.44 1.90
C ASN A 111 -11.98 -7.89 2.77
N ILE A 112 -11.68 -6.61 2.58
CA ILE A 112 -10.53 -5.94 3.17
C ILE A 112 -10.99 -4.85 4.13
N THR A 113 -10.39 -4.78 5.31
CA THR A 113 -10.55 -3.67 6.26
C THR A 113 -9.20 -3.10 6.65
N ILE A 114 -9.02 -1.79 6.49
CA ILE A 114 -7.89 -1.04 7.03
C ILE A 114 -8.47 0.04 7.94
N ALA A 115 -8.28 -0.09 9.25
CA ALA A 115 -8.93 0.80 10.20
C ALA A 115 -8.05 1.22 11.37
N TYR A 116 -8.33 2.39 11.95
CA TYR A 116 -7.63 2.91 13.12
C TYR A 116 -6.11 2.90 12.97
N SER A 117 -5.62 3.10 11.76
CA SER A 117 -4.21 2.94 11.39
C SER A 117 -3.56 4.29 11.06
N ASN A 118 -2.26 4.39 11.31
CA ASN A 118 -1.46 5.57 11.00
C ASN A 118 -0.41 5.21 9.95
N ILE A 119 -0.44 5.83 8.77
CA ILE A 119 0.42 5.45 7.65
C ILE A 119 1.16 6.67 7.10
N ALA A 120 2.50 6.68 7.26
CA ALA A 120 3.38 7.68 6.66
C ALA A 120 4.57 6.99 5.96
N THR A 121 4.71 7.23 4.66
CA THR A 121 5.73 6.58 3.81
C THR A 121 6.19 7.51 2.67
N GLY A 122 6.97 6.99 1.71
CA GLY A 122 7.47 7.74 0.54
C GLY A 122 6.75 7.48 -0.78
N ASP A 123 5.86 6.49 -0.82
CA ASP A 123 4.96 6.23 -1.96
C ASP A 123 3.49 6.12 -1.49
N ASP A 124 2.62 5.38 -2.18
CA ASP A 124 1.19 5.30 -1.82
C ASP A 124 0.97 4.83 -0.37
N ASN A 125 0.11 5.53 0.38
CA ASN A 125 -0.24 5.11 1.73
C ASN A 125 -1.05 3.79 1.67
N VAL A 126 -1.99 3.74 0.72
CA VAL A 126 -2.70 2.53 0.29
C VAL A 126 -2.81 2.57 -1.23
N ALA A 127 -2.50 1.46 -1.91
CA ALA A 127 -2.77 1.30 -3.34
C ALA A 127 -3.58 0.04 -3.61
N ILE A 128 -4.87 0.23 -3.91
CA ILE A 128 -5.80 -0.85 -4.28
C ILE A 128 -5.56 -1.21 -5.75
N LYS A 129 -5.25 -2.47 -6.04
CA LYS A 129 -4.87 -2.92 -7.39
C LYS A 129 -5.62 -4.17 -7.82
N ALA A 130 -6.03 -4.25 -9.08
CA ALA A 130 -6.60 -5.44 -9.71
C ALA A 130 -5.87 -5.75 -11.01
N TYR A 131 -5.52 -7.02 -11.21
CA TYR A 131 -4.69 -7.47 -12.33
C TYR A 131 -5.47 -8.31 -13.33
N LYS A 132 -5.12 -8.18 -14.62
CA LYS A 132 -5.68 -8.99 -15.70
C LYS A 132 -5.41 -10.48 -15.45
N GLY A 133 -6.42 -11.32 -15.66
CA GLY A 133 -6.30 -12.78 -15.48
C GLY A 133 -6.24 -13.24 -14.01
N ARG A 134 -6.48 -12.32 -13.07
CA ARG A 134 -6.58 -12.61 -11.63
C ARG A 134 -7.96 -12.20 -11.12
N ALA A 135 -8.22 -12.48 -9.84
CA ALA A 135 -9.49 -12.10 -9.22
C ALA A 135 -9.70 -10.57 -9.25
N GLU A 136 -10.96 -10.17 -9.28
CA GLU A 136 -11.35 -8.78 -9.06
C GLU A 136 -11.05 -8.37 -7.61
N THR A 137 -10.82 -7.08 -7.41
CA THR A 137 -10.59 -6.51 -6.08
C THR A 137 -11.87 -5.87 -5.57
N ARG A 138 -12.47 -6.40 -4.50
CA ARG A 138 -13.82 -6.01 -4.08
C ARG A 138 -14.02 -5.92 -2.57
N ASN A 139 -15.00 -5.12 -2.14
CA ASN A 139 -15.44 -5.03 -0.75
C ASN A 139 -14.32 -4.55 0.18
N ILE A 140 -13.95 -3.28 0.05
CA ILE A 140 -12.86 -2.68 0.81
C ILE A 140 -13.40 -1.57 1.69
N SER A 141 -13.02 -1.58 2.96
CA SER A 141 -13.34 -0.55 3.93
C SER A 141 -12.05 0.09 4.46
N ILE A 142 -11.90 1.40 4.29
CA ILE A 142 -10.79 2.20 4.81
C ILE A 142 -11.38 3.21 5.80
N LEU A 143 -11.32 2.91 7.10
CA LEU A 143 -12.14 3.59 8.12
C LEU A 143 -11.30 4.16 9.26
N HIS A 144 -11.53 5.41 9.66
CA HIS A 144 -10.91 6.00 10.86
C HIS A 144 -9.38 5.99 10.82
N ASN A 145 -8.77 6.52 9.76
CA ASN A 145 -7.32 6.45 9.55
C ASN A 145 -6.66 7.84 9.51
N ASP A 146 -5.36 7.87 9.84
CA ASP A 146 -4.50 9.04 9.72
C ASP A 146 -3.36 8.77 8.73
N PHE A 147 -3.35 9.47 7.59
CA PHE A 147 -2.27 9.39 6.61
C PHE A 147 -1.32 10.59 6.73
N GLY A 148 -0.03 10.30 6.89
CA GLY A 148 1.04 11.29 6.92
C GLY A 148 1.64 11.54 5.54
N THR A 149 2.97 11.61 5.41
CA THR A 149 3.61 11.69 4.09
C THR A 149 3.31 10.46 3.24
N GLY A 150 3.34 10.62 1.92
CA GLY A 150 3.08 9.56 0.96
C GLY A 150 2.40 10.09 -0.28
N HIS A 151 2.05 9.20 -1.21
CA HIS A 151 1.42 9.53 -2.48
C HIS A 151 -0.11 9.43 -2.46
N GLY A 152 -0.72 9.16 -1.31
CA GLY A 152 -2.16 9.28 -1.09
C GLY A 152 -2.90 7.96 -0.92
N MET A 153 -4.22 8.09 -0.81
CA MET A 153 -5.19 7.00 -0.83
C MET A 153 -5.52 6.67 -2.28
N SER A 154 -4.87 5.66 -2.84
CA SER A 154 -4.87 5.39 -4.28
C SER A 154 -5.62 4.11 -4.68
N ILE A 155 -6.24 4.16 -5.85
CA ILE A 155 -6.63 3.00 -6.65
C ILE A 155 -5.75 3.01 -7.92
N GLY A 156 -5.06 1.89 -8.20
CA GLY A 156 -4.26 1.69 -9.40
C GLY A 156 -2.73 1.62 -9.22
N SER A 157 -1.94 1.63 -10.31
CA SER A 157 -2.39 1.85 -11.69
C SER A 157 -3.08 0.64 -12.32
N GLU A 158 -2.93 -0.55 -11.74
CA GLU A 158 -3.62 -1.74 -12.21
C GLU A 158 -5.07 -1.75 -11.75
N THR A 159 -5.99 -1.50 -12.68
CA THR A 159 -7.42 -1.24 -12.39
C THR A 159 -8.34 -2.24 -13.10
N MET A 160 -7.88 -3.48 -13.31
CA MET A 160 -8.57 -4.54 -14.07
C MET A 160 -9.79 -5.16 -13.33
N GLY A 161 -10.58 -4.36 -12.63
CA GLY A 161 -11.74 -4.79 -11.86
C GLY A 161 -11.63 -4.46 -10.38
N VAL A 162 -11.88 -3.20 -10.02
CA VAL A 162 -11.97 -2.71 -8.63
C VAL A 162 -13.41 -2.31 -8.32
N TYR A 163 -14.02 -2.88 -7.28
CA TYR A 163 -15.42 -2.65 -6.97
C TYR A 163 -15.71 -2.45 -5.48
N ASN A 164 -16.72 -1.66 -5.17
CA ASN A 164 -17.25 -1.50 -3.80
C ASN A 164 -16.15 -1.13 -2.79
N VAL A 165 -15.61 0.07 -2.95
CA VAL A 165 -14.59 0.64 -2.06
C VAL A 165 -15.23 1.77 -1.27
N THR A 166 -15.16 1.69 0.06
CA THR A 166 -15.63 2.72 0.98
C THR A 166 -14.45 3.28 1.76
N VAL A 167 -14.26 4.59 1.68
CA VAL A 167 -13.31 5.34 2.51
C VAL A 167 -14.11 6.32 3.34
N ASP A 168 -14.01 6.22 4.66
CA ASP A 168 -14.72 7.10 5.59
C ASP A 168 -13.83 7.48 6.78
N ASP A 169 -13.95 8.71 7.27
CA ASP A 169 -13.16 9.25 8.38
C ASP A 169 -11.64 9.09 8.15
N LEU A 170 -11.15 9.82 7.14
CA LEU A 170 -9.73 9.82 6.77
C LEU A 170 -9.14 11.22 6.96
N LYS A 171 -8.16 11.32 7.86
CA LYS A 171 -7.35 12.53 8.01
C LYS A 171 -6.07 12.37 7.21
N MET A 172 -5.72 13.36 6.41
CA MET A 172 -4.51 13.37 5.60
C MET A 172 -3.69 14.62 5.91
N LYS A 173 -2.41 14.45 6.25
CA LYS A 173 -1.51 15.57 6.53
C LYS A 173 -0.16 15.38 5.84
N GLY A 174 0.10 16.20 4.82
CA GLY A 174 1.39 16.21 4.12
C GLY A 174 1.56 15.11 3.07
N THR A 175 0.50 14.39 2.67
CA THR A 175 0.54 13.57 1.46
C THR A 175 0.69 14.47 0.22
N THR A 176 1.34 13.97 -0.83
CA THR A 176 1.45 14.72 -2.09
C THR A 176 0.16 14.69 -2.89
N ASN A 177 -0.58 13.56 -2.84
CA ASN A 177 -1.95 13.45 -3.34
C ASN A 177 -2.90 13.04 -2.20
N GLY A 178 -4.17 13.44 -2.31
CA GLY A 178 -5.22 13.03 -1.38
C GLY A 178 -5.87 11.73 -1.85
N LEU A 179 -7.09 11.84 -2.37
CA LEU A 179 -7.84 10.73 -2.96
C LEU A 179 -7.46 10.57 -4.43
N ARG A 180 -7.03 9.38 -4.82
CA ARG A 180 -6.49 9.15 -6.17
C ARG A 180 -7.04 7.90 -6.84
N ILE A 181 -7.46 8.04 -8.09
CA ILE A 181 -7.69 6.92 -9.01
C ILE A 181 -6.79 7.16 -10.21
N LYS A 182 -5.85 6.26 -10.45
CA LYS A 182 -4.86 6.40 -11.53
C LYS A 182 -4.81 5.14 -12.37
N SER A 183 -4.59 5.29 -13.67
CA SER A 183 -4.36 4.16 -14.57
C SER A 183 -3.61 4.62 -15.81
N ASP A 184 -3.23 3.66 -16.65
CA ASP A 184 -2.63 3.87 -17.95
C ASP A 184 -3.15 2.86 -18.98
N LYS A 185 -2.81 3.04 -20.26
CA LYS A 185 -3.27 2.18 -21.37
C LYS A 185 -2.94 0.69 -21.17
N SER A 186 -1.90 0.35 -20.41
CA SER A 186 -1.48 -1.03 -20.22
C SER A 186 -2.28 -1.78 -19.15
N ALA A 187 -2.93 -1.05 -18.23
CA ALA A 187 -3.52 -1.64 -17.03
C ALA A 187 -4.92 -1.11 -16.66
N ALA A 188 -5.53 -0.30 -17.53
CA ALA A 188 -6.87 0.24 -17.37
C ALA A 188 -7.96 -0.83 -17.48
N GLY A 189 -8.86 -0.85 -16.50
CA GLY A 189 -10.08 -1.64 -16.51
C GLY A 189 -11.19 -0.99 -15.69
N VAL A 190 -12.13 -1.80 -15.21
CA VAL A 190 -13.32 -1.30 -14.50
C VAL A 190 -12.97 -0.86 -13.08
N VAL A 191 -13.38 0.36 -12.72
CA VAL A 191 -13.45 0.85 -11.33
C VAL A 191 -14.89 1.30 -11.08
N ASN A 192 -15.61 0.67 -10.16
CA ASN A 192 -17.05 0.93 -9.96
C ASN A 192 -17.49 0.88 -8.48
N GLY A 193 -18.36 1.81 -8.08
CA GLY A 193 -18.89 1.86 -6.72
C GLY A 193 -17.83 2.23 -5.68
N VAL A 194 -17.11 3.32 -5.94
CA VAL A 194 -16.15 3.92 -5.00
C VAL A 194 -16.81 5.11 -4.31
N ARG A 195 -16.76 5.16 -2.98
CA ARG A 195 -17.31 6.24 -2.17
C ARG A 195 -16.29 6.72 -1.14
N TYR A 196 -16.14 8.04 -1.08
CA TYR A 196 -15.28 8.73 -0.13
C TYR A 196 -16.16 9.69 0.69
N SER A 197 -16.09 9.62 2.01
CA SER A 197 -16.84 10.49 2.93
C SER A 197 -15.98 10.88 4.13
N ASN A 198 -16.30 12.01 4.77
CA ASN A 198 -15.60 12.50 5.96
C ASN A 198 -14.07 12.51 5.83
N VAL A 199 -13.54 13.14 4.78
CA VAL A 199 -12.08 13.24 4.53
C VAL A 199 -11.61 14.65 4.81
N VAL A 200 -10.63 14.81 5.71
CA VAL A 200 -10.03 16.10 6.07
C VAL A 200 -8.57 16.13 5.64
N MET A 201 -8.20 17.10 4.82
CA MET A 201 -6.84 17.21 4.26
C MET A 201 -6.15 18.49 4.72
N LYS A 202 -4.88 18.39 5.12
CA LYS A 202 -4.01 19.53 5.45
C LYS A 202 -2.67 19.39 4.74
N ASN A 203 -2.23 20.44 4.06
CA ASN A 203 -0.97 20.46 3.30
C ASN A 203 -0.88 19.33 2.26
N VAL A 204 -1.99 19.07 1.55
CA VAL A 204 -2.05 18.07 0.48
C VAL A 204 -2.02 18.79 -0.86
N ALA A 205 -0.97 18.56 -1.65
CA ALA A 205 -0.73 19.34 -2.87
C ALA A 205 -1.79 19.07 -3.95
N LYS A 206 -2.17 17.81 -4.15
CA LYS A 206 -3.20 17.38 -5.11
C LYS A 206 -4.33 16.65 -4.37
N PRO A 207 -5.32 17.37 -3.80
CA PRO A 207 -6.30 16.76 -2.90
C PRO A 207 -7.16 15.68 -3.57
N ILE A 208 -7.51 15.83 -4.84
CA ILE A 208 -8.24 14.82 -5.62
C ILE A 208 -7.55 14.66 -6.98
N VAL A 209 -7.27 13.42 -7.38
CA VAL A 209 -6.67 13.09 -8.68
C VAL A 209 -7.40 11.92 -9.31
N ILE A 210 -7.98 12.11 -10.48
CA ILE A 210 -8.54 11.02 -11.30
C ILE A 210 -7.87 11.12 -12.66
N ASP A 211 -6.95 10.19 -12.95
CA ASP A 211 -6.05 10.28 -14.10
C ASP A 211 -5.97 8.93 -14.84
N THR A 212 -6.47 8.89 -16.06
CA THR A 212 -6.51 7.68 -16.90
C THR A 212 -5.25 7.48 -17.76
N VAL A 213 -4.31 8.43 -17.72
CA VAL A 213 -3.08 8.44 -18.53
C VAL A 213 -1.84 8.66 -17.65
N TYR A 214 -1.88 8.17 -16.41
CA TYR A 214 -0.78 8.27 -15.46
C TYR A 214 0.43 7.45 -15.91
N GLU A 215 1.59 8.08 -16.05
CA GLU A 215 2.84 7.38 -16.34
C GLU A 215 3.66 7.18 -15.05
N LYS A 216 4.25 5.98 -14.89
CA LYS A 216 5.05 5.58 -13.72
C LYS A 216 6.48 6.12 -13.76
#